data_AF-A0A2J6QI30-F1
#
_entry.id   AF-A0A2J6QI30-F1
#
_cell.length_a   1.000
_cell.length_b   1.000
_cell.length_c   1.000
_cell.angle_alpha   90.00
_cell.angle_beta   90.00
_cell.angle_gamma   90.00
#
_symmetry.space_group_name_H-M   'P 1'
#
loop_
_entity.id
_entity.type
_entity.pdbx_description
1 polymer ?
#
loop_
_entity_poly.entity_id
_entity_poly.type
_entity_poly.pdbx_seq_one_letter_code
_entity_poly.pdbx_strand_id
1 'polypeptide(L)' 'MWLLDSKSLELKLYYDDNIPPYAILSYAWGENEVSFQQMNGPRDQIQFHAGFIKIQRCCAQAATYGFEHI' A
#
# COMPACT_ATOMS: atom_id res chain seq x y z
N MET A 1 5.61 -2.84 12.55
CA MET A 1 4.61 -3.06 11.48
C MET A 1 5.01 -2.28 10.24
N TRP A 2 4.94 -2.92 9.07
CA TRP A 2 5.13 -2.22 7.80
C TRP A 2 3.79 -1.65 7.34
N LEU A 3 3.77 -0.36 7.05
CA LEU A 3 2.63 0.35 6.47
C LEU A 3 3.06 1.01 5.16
N LEU A 4 2.13 1.16 4.24
CA LEU A 4 2.36 1.84 2.98
C LEU A 4 1.93 3.30 3.07
N ASP A 5 2.81 4.22 2.72
CA ASP A 5 2.46 5.63 2.61
C ASP A 5 1.50 5.84 1.42
N SER A 6 0.34 6.46 1.70
CA SER A 6 -0.70 6.68 0.70
C SER A 6 -0.31 7.66 -0.41
N LYS A 7 0.68 8.52 -0.17
CA LYS A 7 1.14 9.54 -1.12
C LYS A 7 2.35 9.06 -1.90
N SER A 8 3.37 8.52 -1.22
CA SER A 8 4.60 8.07 -1.88
C SER A 8 4.56 6.62 -2.39
N LEU A 9 3.62 5.80 -1.89
CA LEU A 9 3.59 4.36 -2.13
C LEU A 9 4.88 3.66 -1.68
N GLU A 10 5.54 4.19 -0.64
CA GLU A 10 6.72 3.60 -0.03
C GLU A 10 6.36 2.90 1.27
N LEU A 11 7.02 1.77 1.51
CA LEU A 11 6.86 1.01 2.74
C LEU A 11 7.66 1.69 3.87
N LYS A 12 7.01 1.91 4.99
CA LYS A 12 7.60 2.47 6.21
C LYS A 12 7.43 1.51 7.37
N LEU A 13 8.50 1.33 8.13
CA LEU A 13 8.50 0.48 9.32
C LEU A 13 8.23 1.31 10.57
N TYR A 14 7.17 0.95 11.29
CA TYR A 14 6.78 1.52 12.57
C TYR A 14 7.02 0.52 13.70
N TYR A 15 7.38 1.01 14.88
CA TYR A 15 7.66 0.19 16.07
C TYR A 15 6.71 0.55 17.21
N ASP A 16 6.22 -0.47 17.91
CA ASP A 16 5.42 -0.39 19.13
C ASP A 16 4.32 0.69 19.06
N ASP A 17 4.34 1.65 19.99
CA ASP A 17 3.32 2.69 20.13
C ASP A 17 3.38 3.79 19.05
N ASN A 18 4.35 3.73 18.13
CA ASN A 18 4.49 4.71 17.05
C ASN A 18 3.68 4.34 15.79
N ILE A 19 2.77 3.38 15.88
CA ILE A 19 1.92 2.98 14.76
C ILE A 19 0.84 4.07 14.56
N PRO A 20 0.82 4.78 13.41
CA PRO A 20 -0.20 5.78 13.14
C PRO A 20 -1.54 5.11 12.81
N PRO A 21 -2.67 5.84 12.85
CA PRO A 21 -3.92 5.38 12.24
C PRO A 21 -3.72 5.03 10.75
N TYR A 22 -4.24 3.88 10.33
CA TYR A 22 -4.11 3.38 8.96
C TYR A 22 -5.44 2.80 8.47
N ALA A 23 -5.66 2.89 7.16
CA ALA A 23 -6.74 2.15 6.51
C ALA A 23 -6.25 0.74 6.14
N ILE A 24 -7.16 -0.19 5.87
CA ILE A 24 -6.79 -1.55 5.46
C ILE A 24 -7.34 -1.80 4.07
N LEU A 25 -6.48 -2.25 3.15
CA LEU A 25 -6.92 -2.85 1.89
C LEU A 25 -7.51 -4.25 2.20
N SER A 26 -8.81 -4.31 2.49
CA SER A 26 -9.49 -5.59 2.75
C SER A 26 -9.57 -6.42 1.47
N TYR A 27 -9.14 -7.67 1.53
CA TYR A 27 -8.78 -8.43 0.34
C TYR A 27 -9.82 -9.43 -0.16
N ALA A 28 -9.81 -9.63 -1.50
CA ALA A 28 -10.14 -10.88 -2.16
C ALA A 28 -9.00 -11.21 -3.15
N TRP A 29 -8.42 -12.41 -3.00
CA TRP A 29 -7.33 -12.94 -3.83
C TRP A 29 -7.65 -12.90 -5.31
N GLY A 30 -6.67 -12.48 -6.11
CA GLY A 30 -6.82 -12.21 -7.53
C GLY A 30 -5.47 -12.26 -8.24
N GLU A 31 -5.51 -12.14 -9.56
CA GLU A 31 -4.30 -12.25 -10.38
C GLU A 31 -3.34 -11.07 -10.13
N ASN A 32 -2.03 -11.35 -10.24
CA ASN A 32 -0.97 -10.34 -10.23
C ASN A 32 -0.92 -9.49 -8.94
N GLU A 33 -1.00 -10.15 -7.78
CA GLU A 33 -0.64 -9.54 -6.50
C GLU A 33 0.78 -9.01 -6.49
N VAL A 34 1.01 -8.00 -5.64
CA VAL A 34 2.31 -7.37 -5.51
C VAL A 34 2.97 -7.86 -4.22
N SER A 35 4.13 -8.48 -4.35
CA SER A 35 4.91 -8.92 -3.20
C SER A 35 5.59 -7.75 -2.48
N PHE A 36 6.02 -7.99 -1.25
CA PHE A 36 6.83 -7.03 -0.50
C PHE A 36 8.14 -6.67 -1.25
N GLN A 37 8.78 -7.62 -1.93
CA GLN A 37 9.99 -7.31 -2.72
C GLN A 37 9.66 -6.43 -3.92
N GLN A 38 8.55 -6.71 -4.62
CA GLN A 38 8.11 -5.89 -5.76
C GLN A 38 7.75 -4.47 -5.33
N MET A 39 7.11 -4.31 -4.16
CA MET A 39 6.86 -2.99 -3.55
C MET A 39 8.14 -2.24 -3.17
N ASN A 40 9.28 -2.90 -3.00
CA ASN A 40 10.57 -2.23 -2.79
C ASN A 40 11.44 -2.17 -4.06
N GLY A 41 10.97 -2.76 -5.16
CA GLY A 41 11.67 -2.81 -6.43
C GLY A 41 11.22 -1.74 -7.44
N PRO A 42 11.79 -1.79 -8.67
CA PRO A 42 11.43 -0.87 -9.75
C PRO A 42 9.93 -0.93 -10.08
N ARG A 43 9.28 0.24 -10.06
CA ARG A 43 7.83 0.35 -10.29
C ARG A 43 7.39 -0.05 -11.69
N ASP A 44 8.27 0.08 -12.68
CA ASP A 44 7.99 -0.27 -14.08
C ASP A 44 7.57 -1.74 -14.27
N GLN A 45 8.03 -2.62 -13.38
CA GLN A 45 7.71 -4.05 -13.41
C GLN A 45 6.29 -4.36 -12.93
N ILE A 46 5.69 -3.47 -12.13
CA ILE A 46 4.39 -3.71 -11.49
C ILE A 46 3.33 -2.65 -11.79
N GLN A 47 3.67 -1.59 -12.53
CA GLN A 47 2.75 -0.49 -12.84
C GLN A 47 1.42 -0.95 -13.47
N PHE A 48 1.43 -2.07 -14.20
CA PHE A 48 0.24 -2.67 -14.83
C PHE A 48 -0.34 -3.88 -14.08
N HIS A 49 0.25 -4.27 -12.94
CA HIS A 49 -0.29 -5.35 -12.12
C HIS A 49 -1.63 -4.93 -11.53
N ALA A 50 -2.63 -5.81 -11.64
CA ALA A 50 -3.94 -5.56 -11.03
C ALA A 50 -3.84 -5.35 -9.52
N GLY A 51 -2.93 -6.06 -8.83
CA GLY A 51 -2.62 -5.84 -7.42
C GLY A 51 -2.09 -4.43 -7.14
N PHE A 52 -1.21 -3.90 -8.00
CA PHE A 52 -0.64 -2.57 -7.80
C PHE A 52 -1.69 -1.47 -8.02
N ILE A 53 -2.54 -1.62 -9.04
CA ILE A 53 -3.66 -0.70 -9.30
C ILE A 53 -4.64 -0.70 -8.11
N LYS A 54 -4.91 -1.86 -7.50
CA LYS A 54 -5.73 -1.95 -6.27
C LYS A 54 -5.10 -1.16 -5.11
N ILE A 55 -3.79 -1.33 -4.90
CA ILE A 55 -3.03 -0.59 -3.88
C ILE A 55 -3.18 0.92 -4.10
N GLN A 56 -2.92 1.40 -5.32
CA GLN A 56 -3.04 2.82 -5.66
C GLN A 56 -4.45 3.37 -5.39
N ARG A 57 -5.49 2.63 -5.77
CA ARG A 57 -6.88 3.02 -5.53
C ARG A 57 -7.22 3.04 -4.04
N CYS A 58 -6.71 2.09 -3.27
CA CYS A 58 -6.89 2.09 -1.82
C CYS A 58 -6.19 3.26 -1.15
N CYS A 59 -4.95 3.58 -1.55
CA CYS A 59 -4.26 4.78 -1.08
C CYS A 59 -5.06 6.06 -1.38
N ALA A 60 -5.56 6.20 -2.62
CA ALA A 60 -6.39 7.34 -3.00
C ALA A 60 -7.66 7.42 -2.15
N GLN A 61 -8.35 6.30 -1.91
CA GLN A 61 -9.54 6.26 -1.06
C GLN A 61 -9.22 6.57 0.40
N ALA A 62 -8.14 6.01 0.95
CA ALA A 62 -7.69 6.25 2.32
C ALA A 62 -7.42 7.75 2.56
N ALA A 63 -6.78 8.41 1.59
CA ALA A 63 -6.53 9.84 1.63
C ALA A 63 -7.83 10.68 1.70
N THR A 64 -8.91 10.27 1.01
CA THR A 64 -10.21 10.97 1.11
C THR A 64 -10.85 10.85 2.50
N TYR A 65 -10.50 9.81 3.26
CA TYR A 65 -10.94 9.61 4.64
C TYR A 65 -9.94 10.18 5.67
N GLY A 66 -8.87 10.84 5.23
CA GLY A 66 -7.86 11.43 6.12
C GLY A 66 -6.80 10.46 6.63
N PHE A 67 -6.70 9.26 6.06
CA PHE A 67 -5.63 8.31 6.40
C PHE A 67 -4.42 8.52 5.50
N GLU A 68 -3.25 8.62 6.11
CA GLU A 68 -1.98 8.77 5.39
C GLU A 68 -1.29 7.43 5.11
N HIS A 69 -1.74 6.35 5.74
CA HIS A 69 -1.15 5.03 5.65
C HIS A 69 -2.21 3.98 5.35
N ILE A 70 -1.83 2.96 4.57
CA ILE A 70 -2.63 1.73 4.36
C ILE A 70 -1.83 0.46 4.67
#